data_AF-A0A0P0XSU5-F1
#
_entry.id   AF-A0A0P0XSU5-F1
#
_cell.length_a   1.000
_cell.length_b   1.000
_cell.length_c   1.000
_cell.angle_alpha   90.00
_cell.angle_beta   90.00
_cell.angle_gamma   90.00
#
_symmetry.space_group_name_H-M   'P 1'
#
loop_
_entity.id
_entity.type
_entity.pdbx_description
1 polymer ?
#
loop_
_entity_poly.entity_id
_entity_poly.type
_entity_poly.pdbx_seq_one_letter_code
_entity_poly.pdbx_strand_id
1 'polypeptide(L)'
;MKRSMNYSGIECFTFGDDNKLRIFPPNSYKFKPKDHIILDEVQECILDNFWYQYNNKREEKGYMLSILNSLSEYFHLINGLLMPANEDHEIIQQKPIYVVFDGKLPGVYISFEEIVAQKIDAKLLGGISWKKYKDIDEALSQARKIVGINYYLEPAAKEYIQKCKKAKGKKTLEIPIKTTIKEEGYSKKPTYKECLTKGVDPLDGEYIDWKIIEKFEEASP
;
A
#
# COMPACT_ATOMS: atom_id res chain seq x y z
N MET A 1 -14.01 -1.96 1.46
CA MET A 1 -14.06 -3.15 2.33
C MET A 1 -14.46 -2.74 3.73
N LYS A 2 -15.30 -3.52 4.42
CA LYS A 2 -15.66 -3.27 5.82
C LYS A 2 -15.55 -4.57 6.63
N ARG A 3 -15.02 -4.47 7.86
CA ARG A 3 -15.10 -5.53 8.87
C ARG A 3 -16.44 -5.40 9.59
N SER A 4 -17.15 -6.50 9.76
CA SER A 4 -18.47 -6.53 10.40
C SER A 4 -18.66 -7.82 11.18
N MET A 5 -19.44 -7.78 12.25
CA MET A 5 -19.86 -8.98 12.98
C MET A 5 -21.32 -9.30 12.63
N ASN A 6 -21.63 -10.55 12.30
CA ASN A 6 -23.00 -10.97 12.03
C ASN A 6 -23.78 -11.26 13.34
N TYR A 7 -25.09 -11.49 13.24
CA TYR A 7 -25.96 -11.79 14.40
C TYR A 7 -25.55 -13.05 15.17
N SER A 8 -24.82 -13.96 14.54
CA SER A 8 -24.29 -15.17 15.16
C SER A 8 -22.92 -14.97 15.84
N GLY A 9 -22.43 -13.73 15.91
CA GLY A 9 -21.12 -13.39 16.51
C GLY A 9 -19.91 -13.76 15.66
N ILE A 10 -20.12 -14.12 14.38
CA ILE A 10 -19.04 -14.45 13.44
C ILE A 10 -18.59 -13.15 12.76
N GLU A 11 -17.30 -12.88 12.85
CA GLU A 11 -16.66 -11.78 12.15
C GLU A 11 -16.44 -12.09 10.67
N CYS A 12 -16.70 -11.12 9.80
CA CYS A 12 -16.52 -11.23 8.36
C CYS A 12 -15.97 -9.95 7.73
N PHE A 13 -15.23 -10.10 6.63
CA PHE A 13 -14.96 -9.03 5.68
C PHE A 13 -16.00 -9.00 4.58
N THR A 14 -16.47 -7.80 4.21
CA THR A 14 -17.36 -7.55 3.07
C THR A 14 -16.58 -6.96 1.89
N PHE A 15 -16.73 -7.60 0.72
CA PHE A 15 -16.18 -7.21 -0.57
C PHE A 15 -17.32 -6.87 -1.53
N GLY A 16 -17.46 -5.58 -1.86
CA GLY A 16 -18.64 -5.11 -2.60
C GLY A 16 -19.93 -5.33 -1.79
N ASP A 17 -21.03 -5.56 -2.49
CA ASP A 17 -22.35 -5.65 -1.89
C ASP A 17 -22.67 -7.08 -1.38
N ASP A 18 -22.20 -8.11 -2.09
CA ASP A 18 -22.64 -9.49 -1.85
C ASP A 18 -21.56 -10.43 -1.28
N ASN A 19 -20.28 -10.17 -1.53
CA ASN A 19 -19.24 -11.13 -1.17
C ASN A 19 -18.80 -10.95 0.29
N LYS A 20 -18.89 -12.02 1.08
CA LYS A 20 -18.50 -12.03 2.50
C LYS A 20 -17.54 -13.17 2.77
N LEU A 21 -16.39 -12.87 3.37
CA LEU A 21 -15.43 -13.88 3.83
C LEU A 21 -15.39 -13.90 5.34
N ARG A 22 -15.38 -15.11 5.90
CA ARG A 22 -15.37 -15.32 7.35
C ARG A 22 -13.96 -15.09 7.90
N ILE A 23 -13.85 -14.38 9.01
CA ILE A 23 -12.62 -14.29 9.78
C ILE A 23 -12.59 -15.45 10.77
N PHE A 24 -11.53 -16.25 10.71
CA PHE A 24 -11.35 -17.39 11.60
C PHE A 24 -10.58 -16.97 12.86
N PRO A 25 -10.95 -17.51 14.04
CA PRO A 25 -10.20 -17.24 15.26
C PRO A 25 -8.76 -17.80 15.18
N PRO A 26 -7.80 -17.27 15.96
CA PRO A 26 -6.38 -17.65 15.87
C PRO A 26 -6.09 -19.15 15.95
N ASN A 27 -6.89 -19.91 16.70
CA ASN A 27 -6.71 -21.35 16.92
C ASN A 27 -7.49 -22.22 15.92
N SER A 28 -7.78 -21.73 14.71
CA SER A 28 -8.62 -22.41 13.72
C SER A 28 -7.84 -22.83 12.45
N TYR A 29 -8.57 -23.19 11.39
CA TYR A 29 -8.06 -23.57 10.07
C TYR A 29 -7.41 -22.38 9.34
N LYS A 30 -6.28 -21.91 9.85
CA LYS A 30 -5.48 -20.87 9.20
C LYS A 30 -4.50 -21.48 8.20
N PHE A 31 -4.41 -20.86 7.04
CA PHE A 31 -3.35 -21.15 6.08
C PHE A 31 -2.03 -20.62 6.65
N LYS A 32 -0.96 -21.43 6.57
CA LYS A 32 0.37 -21.03 7.00
C LYS A 32 1.22 -20.77 5.75
N PRO A 33 1.46 -19.50 5.38
CA PRO A 33 2.40 -19.20 4.31
C PRO A 33 3.83 -19.52 4.76
N LYS A 34 4.78 -19.49 3.81
CA LYS A 34 6.22 -19.64 4.10
C LYS A 34 6.73 -18.43 4.90
N ASP A 35 7.81 -18.62 5.64
CA ASP A 35 8.34 -17.63 6.60
C ASP A 35 8.70 -16.27 6.00
N HIS A 36 9.09 -16.22 4.71
CA HIS A 36 9.44 -14.97 4.03
C HIS A 36 8.24 -14.18 3.51
N ILE A 37 7.06 -14.80 3.46
CA ILE A 37 5.86 -14.24 2.86
C ILE A 37 5.18 -13.33 3.88
N ILE A 38 5.03 -12.06 3.51
CA ILE A 38 4.33 -11.04 4.29
C ILE A 38 2.97 -10.79 3.66
N LEU A 39 1.90 -11.01 4.42
CA LEU A 39 0.51 -10.80 4.03
C LEU A 39 -0.16 -9.78 4.96
N ASP A 40 -1.16 -9.07 4.44
CA ASP A 40 -2.07 -8.28 5.27
C ASP A 40 -3.23 -9.14 5.82
N GLU A 41 -3.99 -8.60 6.79
CA GLU A 41 -5.11 -9.29 7.44
C GLU A 41 -6.19 -9.75 6.42
N VAL A 42 -6.32 -9.06 5.28
CA VAL A 42 -7.32 -9.34 4.26
C VAL A 42 -6.88 -10.50 3.37
N GLN A 43 -5.63 -10.49 2.93
CA GLN A 43 -4.99 -11.54 2.15
C GLN A 43 -4.93 -12.83 2.96
N GLU A 44 -4.55 -12.76 4.24
CA GLU A 44 -4.64 -13.88 5.17
C GLU A 44 -6.07 -14.43 5.22
N CYS A 45 -7.07 -13.56 5.38
CA CYS A 45 -8.46 -14.00 5.42
C CYS A 45 -8.91 -14.69 4.11
N ILE A 46 -8.49 -14.20 2.94
CA ILE A 46 -8.78 -14.83 1.66
C ILE A 46 -8.19 -16.25 1.62
N LEU A 47 -6.92 -16.41 1.97
CA LEU A 47 -6.24 -17.70 1.98
C LEU A 47 -6.85 -18.66 3.02
N ASP A 48 -7.19 -18.17 4.21
CA ASP A 48 -7.85 -18.94 5.26
C ASP A 48 -9.21 -19.49 4.80
N ASN A 49 -10.02 -18.69 4.08
CA ASN A 49 -11.30 -19.15 3.57
C ASN A 49 -11.14 -20.24 2.50
N PHE A 50 -10.17 -20.08 1.60
CA PHE A 50 -9.85 -21.13 0.64
C PHE A 50 -9.34 -22.40 1.32
N TRP A 51 -8.45 -22.27 2.29
CA TRP A 51 -7.89 -23.38 3.06
C TRP A 51 -8.95 -24.11 3.89
N TYR A 52 -9.88 -23.38 4.50
CA TYR A 52 -11.02 -23.96 5.21
C TYR A 52 -11.92 -24.76 4.27
N GLN A 53 -12.31 -24.17 3.14
CA GLN A 53 -13.15 -24.86 2.16
C GLN A 53 -12.47 -26.10 1.60
N TYR A 54 -11.16 -26.02 1.44
CA TYR A 54 -10.34 -27.11 0.97
C TYR A 54 -10.22 -28.27 1.97
N ASN A 55 -9.97 -27.99 3.25
CA ASN A 55 -9.97 -29.05 4.28
C ASN A 55 -11.29 -29.83 4.35
N ASN A 56 -12.38 -29.23 3.91
CA ASN A 56 -13.69 -29.88 3.82
C ASN A 56 -13.88 -30.76 2.56
N LYS A 57 -13.05 -30.62 1.51
CA LYS A 57 -13.15 -31.39 0.25
C LYS A 57 -11.90 -32.25 0.03
N ARG A 58 -12.07 -33.58 0.02
CA ARG A 58 -10.97 -34.55 0.15
C ARG A 58 -10.14 -34.84 -1.10
N GLU A 59 -10.59 -34.43 -2.29
CA GLU A 59 -10.17 -35.10 -3.53
C GLU A 59 -8.85 -34.58 -4.14
N GLU A 60 -8.44 -33.33 -3.90
CA GLU A 60 -7.26 -32.73 -4.59
C GLU A 60 -6.24 -32.07 -3.65
N LYS A 61 -5.65 -32.91 -2.79
CA LYS A 61 -4.32 -32.79 -2.11
C LYS A 61 -3.37 -31.64 -2.58
N GLY A 62 -2.54 -32.02 -3.54
CA GLY A 62 -1.36 -31.22 -3.89
C GLY A 62 -1.65 -29.97 -4.71
N TYR A 63 -2.66 -30.02 -5.58
CA TYR A 63 -2.92 -28.95 -6.53
C TYR A 63 -3.41 -27.68 -5.84
N MET A 64 -4.39 -27.78 -4.93
CA MET A 64 -4.87 -26.62 -4.18
C MET A 64 -3.79 -26.01 -3.29
N LEU A 65 -2.95 -26.83 -2.64
CA LEU A 65 -1.83 -26.30 -1.85
C LEU A 65 -0.86 -25.49 -2.72
N SER A 66 -0.60 -25.96 -3.94
CA SER A 66 0.25 -25.26 -4.91
C SER A 66 -0.37 -23.93 -5.38
N ILE A 67 -1.69 -23.90 -5.59
CA ILE A 67 -2.44 -22.66 -5.88
C ILE A 67 -2.31 -21.67 -4.72
N LEU A 68 -2.54 -22.11 -3.48
CA LEU A 68 -2.49 -21.22 -2.31
C LEU A 68 -1.09 -20.66 -2.07
N ASN A 69 -0.07 -21.50 -2.20
CA ASN A 69 1.33 -21.06 -2.12
C ASN A 69 1.64 -20.04 -3.21
N SER A 70 1.24 -20.30 -4.47
CA SER A 70 1.48 -19.38 -5.58
C SER A 70 0.74 -18.05 -5.38
N LEU A 71 -0.49 -18.08 -4.87
CA LEU A 71 -1.26 -16.89 -4.55
C LEU A 71 -0.62 -16.10 -3.41
N SER A 72 -0.10 -16.78 -2.39
CA SER A 72 0.62 -16.13 -1.29
C SER A 72 1.92 -15.46 -1.76
N GLU A 73 2.66 -16.09 -2.67
CA GLU A 73 3.87 -15.51 -3.27
C GLU A 73 3.51 -14.28 -4.13
N TYR A 74 2.40 -14.35 -4.87
CA TYR A 74 1.89 -13.22 -5.65
C TYR A 74 1.46 -12.06 -4.77
N PHE A 75 0.75 -12.33 -3.67
CA PHE A 75 0.42 -11.30 -2.68
C PHE A 75 1.66 -10.70 -2.05
N HIS A 76 2.67 -11.51 -1.70
CA HIS A 76 3.94 -11.01 -1.20
C HIS A 76 4.66 -10.12 -2.22
N LEU A 77 4.69 -10.52 -3.49
CA LEU A 77 5.25 -9.71 -4.58
C LEU A 77 4.49 -8.38 -4.73
N ILE A 78 3.16 -8.43 -4.77
CA ILE A 78 2.31 -7.23 -4.83
C ILE A 78 2.57 -6.35 -3.62
N ASN A 79 2.67 -6.92 -2.43
CA ASN A 79 2.99 -6.18 -1.23
C ASN A 79 4.37 -5.56 -1.37
N GLY A 80 5.38 -6.24 -1.89
CA GLY A 80 6.69 -5.63 -2.17
C GLY A 80 6.69 -4.54 -3.25
N LEU A 81 5.71 -4.56 -4.17
CA LEU A 81 5.55 -3.53 -5.22
C LEU A 81 4.70 -2.34 -4.75
N LEU A 82 3.69 -2.58 -3.91
CA LEU A 82 2.77 -1.58 -3.37
C LEU A 82 3.28 -0.96 -2.07
N MET A 83 3.95 -1.73 -1.24
CA MET A 83 4.80 -1.24 -0.15
C MET A 83 6.04 -0.72 -0.85
N PRO A 84 6.29 0.60 -0.88
CA PRO A 84 7.46 1.09 -1.57
C PRO A 84 8.68 0.49 -0.91
N ALA A 85 9.47 -0.22 -1.72
CA ALA A 85 10.80 -0.64 -1.35
C ALA A 85 11.55 0.58 -0.80
N ASN A 86 11.68 0.68 0.52
CA ASN A 86 12.53 1.61 1.26
C ASN A 86 12.79 2.99 0.62
N GLU A 87 11.76 3.64 0.09
CA GLU A 87 11.79 5.08 -0.18
C GLU A 87 10.91 5.76 0.86
N ASP A 88 11.43 5.85 2.08
CA ASP A 88 10.98 6.76 3.14
C ASP A 88 9.48 7.12 3.10
N HIS A 89 8.64 6.08 3.08
CA HIS A 89 7.36 6.14 3.79
C HIS A 89 7.70 6.12 5.29
N GLU A 90 8.46 7.11 5.73
CA GLU A 90 8.09 7.81 6.95
C GLU A 90 6.59 8.01 6.79
N ILE A 91 5.81 7.21 7.53
CA ILE A 91 4.49 7.59 7.98
C ILE A 91 4.69 9.05 8.33
N ILE A 92 4.19 9.96 7.49
CA ILE A 92 4.36 11.38 7.75
C ILE A 92 3.61 11.55 9.05
N GLN A 93 4.34 11.53 10.17
CA GLN A 93 3.74 11.71 11.47
C GLN A 93 2.95 12.99 11.33
N GLN A 94 1.65 12.93 11.58
CA GLN A 94 0.82 14.11 11.49
C GLN A 94 1.32 15.09 12.56
N LYS A 95 2.28 15.92 12.16
CA LYS A 95 2.87 16.96 12.99
C LYS A 95 1.82 18.06 13.09
N PRO A 96 1.54 18.56 14.31
CA PRO A 96 0.68 19.71 14.46
C PRO A 96 1.28 20.91 13.73
N ILE A 97 0.42 21.70 13.10
CA ILE A 97 0.81 22.95 12.47
C ILE A 97 0.39 24.09 13.39
N TYR A 98 1.31 25.00 13.64
CA TYR A 98 1.11 26.17 14.49
C TYR A 98 0.99 27.41 13.60
N VAL A 99 -0.07 28.18 13.78
CA VAL A 99 -0.26 29.46 13.11
C VAL A 99 -0.10 30.56 14.13
N VAL A 100 0.87 31.45 13.91
CA VAL A 100 1.11 32.66 14.70
C VAL A 100 0.40 33.82 14.02
N PHE A 101 -0.54 34.43 14.71
CA PHE A 101 -1.35 35.54 14.23
C PHE A 101 -0.74 36.90 14.56
N ASP A 102 -0.15 37.00 15.76
CA ASP A 102 0.43 38.23 16.27
C ASP A 102 1.77 37.88 16.94
N GLY A 103 2.83 38.56 16.51
CA GLY A 103 4.21 38.26 16.89
C GLY A 103 5.20 38.90 15.92
N LYS A 104 6.50 38.73 16.19
CA LYS A 104 7.59 39.30 15.37
C LYS A 104 7.52 38.86 13.90
N LEU A 105 7.10 37.61 13.66
CA LEU A 105 6.99 37.03 12.32
C LEU A 105 5.69 36.20 12.21
N PRO A 106 4.54 36.85 11.94
CA PRO A 106 3.26 36.15 11.79
C PRO A 106 3.30 35.17 10.62
N GLY A 107 2.90 33.92 10.86
CA GLY A 107 3.17 32.84 9.92
C GLY A 107 2.79 31.44 10.38
N VAL A 108 3.18 30.46 9.57
CA VAL A 108 2.92 29.03 9.75
C VAL A 108 4.22 28.32 10.10
N TYR A 109 4.18 27.57 11.19
CA TYR A 109 5.30 26.87 11.79
C TYR A 109 4.94 25.42 12.10
N ILE A 110 5.94 24.55 12.18
CA ILE A 110 5.79 23.13 12.56
C ILE A 110 6.45 22.83 13.89
N SER A 111 7.50 23.57 14.25
CA SER A 111 8.19 23.41 15.52
C SER A 111 7.54 24.24 16.62
N PHE A 112 7.27 23.63 17.76
CA PHE A 112 6.86 24.37 18.96
C PHE A 112 8.01 25.24 19.52
N GLU A 113 9.26 24.87 19.27
CA GLU A 113 10.45 25.61 19.74
C GLU A 113 10.51 27.01 19.12
N GLU A 114 10.17 27.14 17.83
CA GLU A 114 10.07 28.43 17.12
C GLU A 114 9.00 29.34 17.75
N ILE A 115 7.88 28.76 18.20
CA ILE A 115 6.84 29.51 18.91
C ILE A 115 7.35 30.01 20.27
N VAL A 116 8.13 29.18 20.98
CA VAL A 116 8.75 29.56 22.26
C VAL A 116 9.79 30.65 22.05
N ALA A 117 10.63 30.56 21.02
CA ALA A 117 11.62 31.58 20.68
C ALA A 117 10.96 32.93 20.40
N GLN A 118 9.90 32.95 19.58
CA GLN A 118 9.12 34.16 19.34
C GLN A 118 8.47 34.72 20.61
N LYS A 119 8.00 33.85 21.51
CA LYS A 119 7.42 34.28 22.80
C LYS A 119 8.46 34.94 23.70
N ILE A 120 9.70 34.46 23.70
CA ILE A 120 10.80 35.04 24.46
C ILE A 120 11.15 36.42 23.89
N ASP A 121 11.31 36.52 22.57
CA ASP A 121 11.56 37.80 21.87
C ASP A 121 10.44 38.82 22.11
N ALA A 122 9.18 38.36 22.09
CA ALA A 122 8.01 39.23 22.23
C ALA A 122 7.72 39.71 23.65
N LYS A 123 8.46 39.27 24.68
CA LYS A 123 8.37 39.87 26.03
C LYS A 123 8.66 41.38 26.01
N LEU A 124 9.34 41.88 24.98
CA LEU A 124 9.58 43.31 24.76
C LEU A 124 8.43 44.05 24.06
N LEU A 125 7.50 43.36 23.39
CA LEU A 125 6.56 43.95 22.42
C LEU A 125 5.06 43.65 22.68
N GLY A 126 4.70 42.94 23.75
CA GLY A 126 3.29 42.71 24.12
C GLY A 126 2.78 41.27 23.95
N GLY A 127 3.69 40.30 23.71
CA GLY A 127 3.36 38.88 23.64
C GLY A 127 3.11 38.36 22.22
N ILE A 128 2.68 37.09 22.13
CA ILE A 128 2.35 36.44 20.86
C ILE A 128 0.98 35.75 20.94
N SER A 129 0.24 35.76 19.83
CA SER A 129 -1.02 35.02 19.65
C SER A 129 -0.83 33.91 18.63
N TRP A 130 -1.06 32.65 19.03
CA TRP A 130 -0.89 31.49 18.16
C TRP A 130 -1.95 30.41 18.40
N LYS A 131 -2.19 29.55 17.41
CA LYS A 131 -3.12 28.42 17.50
C LYS A 131 -2.59 27.18 16.78
N LYS A 132 -2.84 26.00 17.36
CA LYS A 132 -2.47 24.70 16.80
C LYS A 132 -3.60 24.12 15.96
N TYR A 133 -3.24 23.47 14.85
CA TYR A 133 -4.13 22.82 13.91
C TYR A 133 -3.62 21.42 13.58
N LYS A 134 -4.55 20.49 13.37
CA LYS A 134 -4.24 19.13 12.91
C LYS A 134 -4.33 19.01 11.39
N ASP A 135 -5.27 19.74 10.80
CA ASP A 135 -5.46 19.77 9.35
C ASP A 135 -4.64 20.89 8.71
N ILE A 136 -3.94 20.53 7.63
CA ILE A 136 -3.06 21.44 6.89
C ILE A 136 -3.88 22.51 6.17
N ASP A 137 -4.99 22.11 5.57
CA ASP A 137 -5.80 22.98 4.72
C ASP A 137 -6.57 24.00 5.59
N GLU A 138 -7.03 23.59 6.78
CA GLU A 138 -7.59 24.48 7.81
C GLU A 138 -6.55 25.49 8.32
N ALA A 139 -5.34 25.02 8.65
CA ALA A 139 -4.27 25.89 9.16
C ALA A 139 -3.91 27.00 8.15
N LEU A 140 -3.71 26.62 6.88
CA LEU A 140 -3.37 27.56 5.81
C LEU A 140 -4.52 28.53 5.51
N SER A 141 -5.77 28.07 5.62
CA SER A 141 -6.94 28.94 5.46
C SER A 141 -7.04 29.99 6.57
N GLN A 142 -6.77 29.60 7.81
CA GLN A 142 -6.78 30.51 8.96
C GLN A 142 -5.61 31.49 8.93
N ALA A 143 -4.42 31.04 8.55
CA ALA A 143 -3.27 31.91 8.33
C ALA A 143 -3.60 32.98 7.28
N ARG A 144 -4.16 32.58 6.13
CA ARG A 144 -4.56 33.52 5.08
C ARG A 144 -5.63 34.50 5.53
N LYS A 145 -6.60 34.06 6.34
CA LYS A 145 -7.72 34.88 6.82
C LYS A 145 -7.26 35.95 7.82
N ILE A 146 -6.36 35.60 8.73
CA ILE A 146 -6.00 36.44 9.87
C ILE A 146 -4.73 37.26 9.60
N VAL A 147 -3.70 36.64 9.03
CA VAL A 147 -2.40 37.28 8.72
C VAL A 147 -2.40 37.94 7.34
N GLY A 148 -3.20 37.43 6.40
CA GLY A 148 -3.27 37.90 5.02
C GLY A 148 -2.56 36.98 4.03
N ILE A 149 -2.41 37.39 2.77
CA ILE A 149 -1.84 36.55 1.70
C ILE A 149 -0.32 36.35 1.88
N ASN A 150 0.35 37.31 2.50
CA ASN A 150 1.82 37.33 2.67
C ASN A 150 2.26 36.84 4.06
N TYR A 151 1.68 35.75 4.55
CA TYR A 151 2.13 35.14 5.81
C TYR A 151 3.49 34.46 5.64
N TYR A 152 4.32 34.50 6.67
CA TYR A 152 5.58 33.77 6.68
C TYR A 152 5.32 32.26 6.72
N LEU A 153 6.08 31.48 5.95
CA LEU A 153 6.03 30.03 5.98
C LEU A 153 7.41 29.51 6.33
N GLU A 154 7.53 28.89 7.50
CA GLU A 154 8.77 28.25 7.94
C GLU A 154 9.25 27.24 6.86
N PRO A 155 10.54 27.23 6.49
CA PRO A 155 11.08 26.28 5.52
C PRO A 155 10.72 24.82 5.84
N ALA A 156 10.83 24.42 7.12
CA ALA A 156 10.45 23.09 7.58
C ALA A 156 8.94 22.81 7.43
N ALA A 157 8.08 23.80 7.68
CA ALA A 157 6.65 23.69 7.43
C ALA A 157 6.34 23.57 5.93
N LYS A 158 7.05 24.31 5.07
CA LYS A 158 6.91 24.24 3.61
C LYS A 158 7.26 22.84 3.09
N GLU A 159 8.38 22.29 3.53
CA GLU A 159 8.82 20.93 3.18
C GLU A 159 7.80 19.89 3.65
N TYR A 160 7.34 19.98 4.89
CA TYR A 160 6.31 19.09 5.43
C TYR A 160 5.00 19.14 4.63
N ILE A 161 4.51 20.35 4.32
CA ILE A 161 3.29 20.53 3.52
C ILE A 161 3.46 19.96 2.12
N GLN A 162 4.63 20.16 1.49
CA GLN A 162 4.92 19.55 0.18
C GLN A 162 4.96 18.02 0.26
N LYS A 163 5.58 17.45 1.30
CA LYS A 163 5.61 16.00 1.54
C LYS A 163 4.18 15.45 1.69
N CYS A 164 3.34 16.11 2.49
CA CYS A 164 1.93 15.78 2.65
C CYS A 164 1.12 15.89 1.34
N LYS A 165 1.35 16.93 0.54
CA LYS A 165 0.69 17.10 -0.76
C LYS A 165 1.10 16.04 -1.77
N LYS A 166 2.39 15.69 -1.84
CA LYS A 166 2.90 14.59 -2.67
C LYS A 166 2.28 13.25 -2.26
N ALA A 167 2.15 13.00 -0.96
CA ALA A 167 1.48 11.80 -0.44
C ALA A 167 -0.02 11.76 -0.80
N LYS A 168 -0.73 12.89 -0.75
CA LYS A 168 -2.14 12.98 -1.23
C LYS A 168 -2.23 12.77 -2.75
N GLY A 169 -1.32 13.35 -3.54
CA GLY A 169 -1.32 13.27 -5.01
C GLY A 169 -0.92 11.91 -5.60
N LYS A 170 -0.14 11.10 -4.88
CA LYS A 170 0.22 9.73 -5.29
C LYS A 170 -0.96 8.76 -5.32
N LYS A 171 -2.13 9.12 -4.76
CA LYS A 171 -3.36 8.30 -4.87
C LYS A 171 -4.00 8.31 -6.27
N THR A 172 -3.45 9.04 -7.24
CA THR A 172 -4.01 9.10 -8.61
C THR A 172 -2.94 8.97 -9.70
N LEU A 173 -1.83 8.27 -9.43
CA LEU A 173 -1.01 7.75 -10.51
C LEU A 173 -1.68 6.49 -11.05
N GLU A 174 -2.55 6.67 -12.05
CA GLU A 174 -2.87 5.63 -13.02
C GLU A 174 -1.53 5.11 -13.56
N ILE A 175 -1.13 3.92 -13.14
CA ILE A 175 0.08 3.26 -13.62
C ILE A 175 -0.15 2.98 -15.10
N PRO A 176 0.55 3.64 -16.05
CA PRO A 176 0.45 3.29 -17.44
C PRO A 176 1.22 1.99 -17.58
N ILE A 177 0.49 0.89 -17.82
CA ILE A 177 1.07 -0.38 -18.25
C ILE A 177 1.69 -0.12 -19.62
N LYS A 178 2.92 0.39 -19.65
CA LYS A 178 3.72 0.52 -20.86
C LYS A 178 4.59 -0.74 -20.96
N THR A 179 3.95 -1.87 -21.24
CA THR A 179 4.66 -3.00 -21.83
C THR A 179 4.97 -2.60 -23.28
N THR A 180 6.13 -1.97 -23.48
CA THR A 180 6.73 -1.87 -24.81
C THR A 180 7.18 -3.27 -25.20
N ILE A 181 6.24 -4.06 -25.75
CA ILE A 181 6.57 -5.28 -26.47
C ILE A 181 7.27 -4.81 -27.73
N LYS A 182 8.61 -4.83 -27.71
CA LYS A 182 9.38 -4.74 -28.94
C LYS A 182 9.11 -6.03 -29.72
N GLU A 183 8.43 -5.88 -30.84
CA GLU A 183 8.39 -6.86 -31.91
C GLU A 183 9.82 -7.08 -32.42
N GLU A 184 10.41 -8.22 -32.11
CA GLU A 184 11.56 -8.74 -32.83
C GLU A 184 11.49 -10.27 -32.85
N GLY A 185 11.42 -10.83 -34.06
CA GLY A 185 11.68 -12.24 -34.34
C GLY A 185 10.49 -13.17 -34.16
N TYR A 186 9.81 -13.43 -35.28
CA TYR A 186 8.94 -14.60 -35.46
C TYR A 186 9.67 -15.89 -35.06
N SER A 187 9.49 -16.32 -33.82
CA SER A 187 9.68 -17.71 -33.42
C SER A 187 8.29 -18.30 -33.20
N LYS A 188 8.01 -19.42 -33.86
CA LYS A 188 6.73 -20.15 -33.73
C LYS A 188 6.64 -20.75 -32.31
N LYS A 189 6.45 -19.92 -31.29
CA LYS A 189 6.24 -20.32 -29.89
C LYS A 189 4.74 -20.46 -29.65
N PRO A 190 4.21 -21.64 -29.29
CA PRO A 190 2.80 -21.77 -28.97
C PRO A 190 2.47 -21.02 -27.68
N THR A 191 1.37 -20.27 -27.70
CA THR A 191 0.86 -19.52 -26.54
C THR A 191 0.18 -20.47 -25.54
N TYR A 192 0.03 -20.07 -24.27
CA TYR A 192 -0.68 -20.86 -23.25
C TYR A 192 -2.09 -21.27 -23.71
N LYS A 193 -2.78 -20.41 -24.47
CA LYS A 193 -4.08 -20.72 -25.09
C LYS A 193 -4.00 -21.80 -26.18
N GLU A 194 -2.88 -21.92 -26.88
CA GLU A 194 -2.66 -22.97 -27.89
C GLU A 194 -2.26 -24.32 -27.26
N CYS A 195 -1.60 -24.33 -26.09
CA CYS A 195 -1.33 -25.58 -25.35
C CYS A 195 -2.64 -26.24 -24.88
N LEU A 196 -3.60 -25.43 -24.41
CA LEU A 196 -4.92 -25.90 -23.99
C LEU A 196 -5.75 -26.49 -25.15
N THR A 197 -5.58 -26.00 -26.39
CA THR A 197 -6.35 -26.50 -27.54
C THR A 197 -5.74 -27.73 -28.20
N LYS A 198 -4.41 -27.90 -28.15
CA LYS A 198 -3.74 -29.08 -28.71
C LYS A 198 -3.72 -30.29 -27.77
N GLY A 199 -4.31 -30.19 -26.57
CA GLY A 199 -4.31 -31.27 -25.59
C GLY A 199 -2.90 -31.61 -25.07
N VAL A 200 -1.94 -30.70 -25.24
CA VAL A 200 -0.60 -30.82 -24.67
C VAL A 200 -0.69 -30.27 -23.26
N ASP A 201 -0.64 -31.17 -22.27
CA ASP A 201 -0.65 -30.81 -20.86
C ASP A 201 0.56 -29.90 -20.57
N PRO A 202 0.38 -28.68 -20.02
CA PRO A 202 1.49 -27.85 -19.56
C PRO A 202 2.38 -28.52 -18.50
N LEU A 203 1.93 -29.62 -17.89
CA LEU A 203 2.68 -30.47 -16.96
C LEU A 203 3.31 -31.70 -17.64
N ASP A 204 3.18 -31.86 -18.96
CA ASP A 204 3.85 -32.93 -19.70
C ASP A 204 5.37 -32.75 -19.63
N GLY A 205 6.08 -33.83 -19.30
CA GLY A 205 7.52 -33.80 -19.05
C GLY A 205 8.32 -33.21 -20.22
N GLU A 206 7.86 -33.46 -21.46
CA GLU A 206 8.47 -32.93 -22.68
C GLU A 206 8.41 -31.39 -22.76
N TYR A 207 7.34 -30.75 -22.26
CA TYR A 207 7.21 -29.29 -22.24
C TYR A 207 8.15 -28.65 -21.22
N ILE A 208 8.30 -29.28 -20.05
CA ILE A 208 9.18 -28.82 -18.99
C ILE A 208 10.64 -28.94 -19.44
N ASP A 209 11.02 -30.07 -20.04
CA ASP A 209 12.37 -30.27 -20.57
C ASP A 209 12.72 -29.24 -21.66
N TRP A 210 11.78 -28.94 -22.56
CA TRP A 210 11.96 -27.89 -23.56
C TRP A 210 12.18 -26.51 -22.94
N LYS A 211 11.41 -26.16 -21.90
CA LYS A 211 11.52 -24.88 -21.17
C LYS A 211 12.86 -24.74 -20.44
N ILE A 212 13.36 -25.84 -19.88
CA ILE A 212 14.66 -25.89 -19.20
C ILE A 212 15.78 -25.72 -20.22
N ILE A 213 15.72 -26.41 -21.36
CA ILE A 213 16.70 -26.28 -22.45
C ILE A 213 16.70 -24.84 -22.99
N GLU A 214 15.53 -24.23 -23.22
CA GLU A 214 15.41 -22.83 -23.67
C GLU A 214 16.14 -21.87 -22.71
N LYS A 215 15.89 -22.01 -21.39
CA LYS A 215 16.59 -21.19 -20.39
C LYS A 215 18.09 -21.47 -20.31
N PHE A 216 18.51 -22.70 -20.60
CA PHE A 216 19.91 -23.08 -20.58
C PHE A 216 20.67 -22.52 -21.80
N GLU A 217 20.03 -22.52 -22.98
CA GLU A 217 20.59 -21.92 -24.20
C GLU A 217 20.63 -20.38 -24.11
N GLU A 218 19.61 -19.72 -23.55
CA GLU A 218 19.63 -18.26 -23.30
C GLU A 218 20.71 -17.85 -22.30
N ALA A 219 21.07 -18.73 -21.36
CA ALA A 219 22.07 -18.47 -20.33
C ALA A 219 23.50 -18.86 -20.75
N SER A 220 23.67 -19.57 -21.88
CA SER A 220 24.99 -19.96 -22.38
C SER A 220 25.52 -18.88 -23.33
N PRO A 221 26.75 -18.37 -23.11
CA PRO A 221 27.30 -17.21 -23.82
C PRO A 221 27.60 -17.43 -25.31
#